data_AF-A0A3D3AND9-F1
#
_entry.id   AF-A0A3D3AND9-F1
#
_cell.length_a   1.000
_cell.length_b   1.000
_cell.length_c   1.000
_cell.angle_alpha   90.00
_cell.angle_beta   90.00
_cell.angle_gamma   90.00
#
_symmetry.space_group_name_H-M   'P 1'
#
loop_
_entity.id
_entity.type
_entity.pdbx_description
1 polymer ?
#
loop_
_entity_poly.entity_id
_entity_poly.type
_entity_poly.pdbx_seq_one_letter_code
_entity_poly.pdbx_strand_id
1 'polypeptide(L)'
;MGYNEASSYNDQGIEEYNRKNYRKAEELYNKAISEDPAYKWALYNLGLVYQALNENEKAIEAYKKAIDIDPVYADAFNGIGSCYYDMINYKQAAYYYEKAMECDPKLKYPYYNLGLIAEKEKRMNDAKKFYEKALEIDPTYGRVYNGLGIIYYNEENYDKAMENYKKAIETTPTLVYPYYNIALIYDRKGDVENTKLWYKKALKVDPKYEPAMKGLEALGENPANISTESVNTEENISEDILERYGRNLNKMAKEGKLFEPIEREKEIQSVLEILYKRIKNNPILIGHPGVGKTAVVEGLAKRIVENKVPEFFKDKEVIELSIGNLIAGTTYRGQMEQKVKDIINEVVKRKNVIVFLDEVHTLVGAGSTSGSNMDIAQMLKPVLARGEFPCIGATTFEEYRKYFEKD
;
A
#
# COMPACT_ATOMS: atom_id res chain seq x y z
N MET A 1 1.36 -36.43 28.23
CA MET A 1 0.88 -35.05 28.51
C MET A 1 -0.40 -34.90 27.72
N GLY A 2 -1.55 -34.95 28.40
CA GLY A 2 -2.86 -34.92 27.74
C GLY A 2 -3.06 -33.61 27.00
N TYR A 3 -3.46 -33.68 25.74
CA TYR A 3 -4.00 -32.52 25.03
C TYR A 3 -5.18 -31.97 25.84
N ASN A 4 -5.15 -30.70 26.22
CA ASN A 4 -6.27 -30.09 26.93
C ASN A 4 -7.44 -29.95 25.94
N GLU A 5 -8.49 -30.74 26.11
CA GLU A 5 -9.67 -30.76 25.24
C GLU A 5 -10.34 -29.37 25.15
N ALA A 6 -10.30 -28.57 26.22
CA ALA A 6 -10.79 -27.20 26.21
C ALA A 6 -10.04 -26.32 25.19
N SER A 7 -8.71 -26.46 25.10
CA SER A 7 -7.91 -25.74 24.12
C SER A 7 -8.25 -26.15 22.69
N SER A 8 -8.51 -27.44 22.46
CA SER A 8 -8.88 -27.93 21.12
C SER A 8 -10.22 -27.37 20.66
N TYR A 9 -11.23 -27.36 21.54
CA TYR A 9 -12.53 -26.76 21.21
C TYR A 9 -12.41 -25.26 20.99
N ASN A 10 -11.59 -24.55 21.76
CA ASN A 10 -11.32 -23.14 21.55
C ASN A 10 -10.68 -22.86 20.19
N ASP A 11 -9.66 -23.63 19.78
CA ASP A 11 -8.99 -23.45 18.50
C ASP A 11 -9.94 -23.69 17.32
N GLN A 12 -10.80 -24.71 17.42
CA GLN A 12 -11.87 -24.94 16.45
C GLN A 12 -12.88 -23.79 16.43
N GLY A 13 -13.21 -23.24 17.60
CA GLY A 13 -14.09 -22.07 17.73
C GLY A 13 -13.52 -20.84 17.02
N ILE A 14 -12.21 -20.60 17.13
CA ILE A 14 -11.51 -19.50 16.44
C ILE A 14 -11.61 -19.68 14.92
N GLU A 15 -11.44 -20.91 14.42
CA GLU A 15 -11.57 -21.21 13.00
C GLU A 15 -13.00 -20.90 12.47
N GLU A 16 -14.02 -21.32 13.20
CA GLU A 16 -15.42 -21.04 12.83
C GLU A 16 -15.76 -19.55 12.95
N TYR A 17 -15.22 -18.85 13.95
CA TYR A 17 -15.35 -17.40 14.07
C TYR A 17 -14.76 -16.66 12.85
N ASN A 18 -13.56 -17.06 12.41
CA ASN A 18 -12.91 -16.49 11.22
C ASN A 18 -13.70 -16.75 9.93
N ARG A 19 -14.43 -17.87 9.87
CA ARG A 19 -15.37 -18.20 8.79
C ARG A 19 -16.72 -17.47 8.91
N LYS A 20 -16.91 -16.64 9.95
CA LYS A 20 -18.16 -15.94 10.30
C LYS A 20 -19.32 -16.88 10.68
N ASN A 21 -19.01 -18.12 11.07
CA ASN A 21 -19.99 -19.09 11.54
C ASN A 21 -20.22 -18.92 13.06
N TYR A 22 -20.71 -17.75 13.45
CA TYR A 22 -20.76 -17.32 14.87
C TYR A 22 -21.49 -18.28 15.80
N ARG A 23 -22.61 -18.87 15.37
CA ARG A 23 -23.36 -19.85 16.17
C ARG A 23 -22.54 -21.11 16.46
N LYS A 24 -21.78 -21.60 15.48
CA LYS A 24 -20.94 -22.79 15.66
C LYS A 24 -19.72 -22.47 16.52
N ALA A 25 -19.15 -21.28 16.39
CA ALA A 25 -18.09 -20.79 17.26
C ALA A 25 -18.58 -20.71 18.73
N GLU A 26 -19.78 -20.18 18.97
CA GLU A 26 -20.43 -20.12 20.28
C GLU A 26 -20.55 -21.52 20.93
N GLU A 27 -21.05 -22.51 20.18
CA GLU A 27 -21.17 -23.89 20.65
C GLU A 27 -19.80 -24.48 21.04
N LEU A 28 -18.76 -24.22 20.25
CA LEU A 28 -17.41 -24.71 20.50
C LEU A 28 -16.77 -24.04 21.73
N TYR A 29 -16.94 -22.73 21.89
CA TYR A 29 -16.45 -22.05 23.10
C TYR A 29 -17.20 -22.50 24.36
N ASN A 30 -18.51 -22.71 24.29
CA ASN A 30 -19.27 -23.26 25.41
C ASN A 30 -18.83 -24.68 25.78
N LYS A 31 -18.46 -25.51 24.80
CA LYS A 31 -17.83 -26.82 25.07
C LYS A 31 -16.47 -26.65 25.76
N ALA A 32 -15.62 -25.74 25.28
CA ALA A 32 -14.34 -25.45 25.92
C ALA A 32 -14.50 -25.02 27.39
N ILE A 33 -15.48 -24.15 27.66
CA ILE A 33 -15.81 -23.67 29.02
C ILE A 33 -16.40 -24.80 29.89
N SER A 34 -17.13 -25.75 29.29
CA SER A 34 -17.67 -26.90 30.02
C SER A 34 -16.58 -27.87 30.46
N GLU A 35 -15.55 -28.06 29.63
CA GLU A 35 -14.37 -28.88 29.96
C GLU A 35 -13.46 -28.19 31.00
N ASP A 36 -13.26 -26.87 30.85
CA ASP A 36 -12.49 -26.06 31.78
C ASP A 36 -13.16 -24.68 32.01
N PRO A 37 -13.95 -24.53 33.10
CA PRO A 37 -14.61 -23.27 33.42
C PRO A 37 -13.66 -22.10 33.71
N ALA A 38 -12.39 -22.37 34.00
CA ALA A 38 -11.36 -21.35 34.22
C ALA A 38 -10.56 -21.03 32.94
N TYR A 39 -10.97 -21.56 31.78
CA TYR A 39 -10.29 -21.31 30.51
C TYR A 39 -10.63 -19.93 29.95
N LYS A 40 -9.93 -18.90 30.45
CA LYS A 40 -10.18 -17.48 30.16
C LYS A 40 -10.25 -17.12 28.67
N TRP A 41 -9.49 -17.82 27.81
CA TRP A 41 -9.47 -17.54 26.37
C TRP A 41 -10.80 -17.89 25.69
N ALA A 42 -11.45 -19.00 26.07
CA ALA A 42 -12.77 -19.33 25.53
C ALA A 42 -13.84 -18.36 26.03
N LEU A 43 -13.76 -17.91 27.29
CA LEU A 43 -14.65 -16.87 27.83
C LEU A 43 -14.50 -15.55 27.07
N TYR A 44 -13.26 -15.12 26.82
CA TYR A 44 -12.98 -13.93 26.01
C TYR A 44 -13.47 -14.09 24.56
N ASN A 45 -13.17 -15.22 23.92
CA ASN A 45 -13.59 -15.47 22.55
C ASN A 45 -15.11 -15.60 22.41
N LEU A 46 -15.80 -16.11 23.43
CA LEU A 46 -17.26 -16.09 23.51
C LEU A 46 -17.79 -14.65 23.59
N GLY A 47 -17.12 -13.77 24.33
CA GLY A 47 -17.41 -12.33 24.33
C GLY A 47 -17.32 -11.72 22.92
N LEU A 48 -16.28 -12.06 22.15
CA LEU A 48 -16.13 -11.60 20.76
C LEU A 48 -17.26 -12.09 19.85
N VAL A 49 -17.72 -13.34 20.03
CA VAL A 49 -18.88 -13.88 19.31
C VAL A 49 -20.14 -13.08 19.61
N TYR A 50 -20.43 -12.81 20.88
CA TYR A 50 -21.61 -12.04 21.25
C TYR A 50 -21.55 -10.60 20.72
N GLN A 51 -20.37 -9.96 20.69
CA GLN A 51 -20.22 -8.66 20.02
C GLN A 51 -20.52 -8.74 18.52
N ALA A 52 -20.02 -9.74 17.82
CA ALA A 52 -20.30 -9.93 16.40
C ALA A 52 -21.79 -10.17 16.12
N LEU A 53 -22.53 -10.70 17.09
CA LEU A 53 -23.99 -10.87 17.06
C LEU A 53 -24.77 -9.64 17.56
N ASN A 54 -24.10 -8.57 17.98
CA ASN A 54 -24.66 -7.37 18.62
C ASN A 54 -25.38 -7.66 19.96
N GLU A 55 -25.00 -8.73 20.66
CA GLU A 55 -25.52 -9.10 21.98
C GLU A 55 -24.60 -8.54 23.09
N ASN A 56 -24.52 -7.22 23.17
CA ASN A 56 -23.54 -6.50 24.00
C ASN A 56 -23.60 -6.86 25.49
N GLU A 57 -24.79 -7.08 26.06
CA GLU A 57 -24.93 -7.44 27.47
C GLU A 57 -24.31 -8.82 27.77
N LYS A 58 -24.51 -9.80 26.88
CA LYS A 58 -23.90 -11.13 27.02
C LYS A 58 -22.39 -11.08 26.81
N ALA A 59 -21.93 -10.26 25.86
CA ALA A 59 -20.50 -10.04 25.65
C ALA A 59 -19.82 -9.51 26.91
N ILE A 60 -20.41 -8.50 27.56
CA ILE A 60 -19.90 -7.93 28.81
C ILE A 60 -19.87 -8.99 29.91
N GLU A 61 -20.89 -9.83 30.04
CA GLU A 61 -20.90 -10.93 31.02
C GLU A 61 -19.75 -11.92 30.78
N ALA A 62 -19.53 -12.33 29.53
CA ALA A 62 -18.45 -13.25 29.16
C ALA A 62 -17.06 -12.65 29.44
N TYR A 63 -16.85 -11.37 29.10
CA TYR A 63 -15.61 -10.67 29.42
C TYR A 63 -15.39 -10.50 30.92
N LYS A 64 -16.43 -10.20 31.70
CA LYS A 64 -16.33 -10.13 33.16
C LYS A 64 -15.90 -11.47 33.75
N LYS A 65 -16.47 -12.59 33.27
CA LYS A 65 -16.02 -13.93 33.68
C LYS A 65 -14.54 -14.17 33.33
N ALA A 66 -14.07 -13.71 32.17
CA ALA A 66 -12.65 -13.80 31.82
C ALA A 66 -11.76 -12.96 32.77
N ILE A 67 -12.23 -11.78 33.19
CA ILE A 67 -11.54 -10.89 34.15
C ILE A 67 -11.56 -11.47 35.57
N ASP A 68 -12.64 -12.16 35.96
CA ASP A 68 -12.72 -12.83 37.27
C ASP A 68 -11.63 -13.92 37.41
N ILE A 69 -11.24 -14.55 36.29
CA ILE A 69 -10.11 -15.49 36.22
C ILE A 69 -8.77 -14.77 36.13
N ASP A 70 -8.67 -13.71 35.32
CA ASP A 70 -7.47 -12.91 35.14
C ASP A 70 -7.76 -11.40 35.30
N PRO A 71 -7.57 -10.85 36.51
CA PRO A 71 -7.91 -9.46 36.82
C PRO A 71 -7.12 -8.40 36.05
N VAL A 72 -6.03 -8.76 35.35
CA VAL A 72 -5.22 -7.85 34.54
C VAL A 72 -5.39 -8.09 33.03
N TYR A 73 -6.49 -8.71 32.62
CA TYR A 73 -6.74 -9.04 31.22
C TYR A 73 -7.20 -7.81 30.41
N ALA A 74 -6.21 -7.07 29.88
CA ALA A 74 -6.42 -5.82 29.15
C ALA A 74 -7.37 -5.95 27.93
N ASP A 75 -7.28 -7.03 27.15
CA ASP A 75 -8.15 -7.25 25.99
C ASP A 75 -9.63 -7.39 26.40
N ALA A 76 -9.92 -8.06 27.51
CA ALA A 76 -11.29 -8.22 28.01
C ALA A 76 -11.86 -6.87 28.49
N PHE A 77 -11.06 -6.04 29.17
CA PHE A 77 -11.45 -4.68 29.52
C PHE A 77 -11.72 -3.83 28.27
N ASN A 78 -10.86 -3.91 27.25
CA ASN A 78 -11.08 -3.24 25.97
C ASN A 78 -12.37 -3.73 25.28
N GLY A 79 -12.64 -5.04 25.31
CA GLY A 79 -13.88 -5.64 24.78
C GLY A 79 -15.14 -5.09 25.46
N ILE A 80 -15.13 -4.98 26.79
CA ILE A 80 -16.23 -4.35 27.56
C ILE A 80 -16.37 -2.87 27.17
N GLY A 81 -15.25 -2.15 27.06
CA GLY A 81 -15.24 -0.76 26.60
C GLY A 81 -15.90 -0.59 25.22
N SER A 82 -15.62 -1.50 24.29
CA SER A 82 -16.23 -1.54 22.96
C SER A 82 -17.73 -1.81 23.01
N CYS A 83 -18.18 -2.75 23.86
CA CYS A 83 -19.61 -2.98 24.06
C CYS A 83 -20.33 -1.72 24.56
N TYR A 84 -19.76 -1.02 25.54
CA TYR A 84 -20.35 0.25 26.03
C TYR A 84 -20.29 1.37 25.00
N TYR A 85 -19.26 1.41 24.16
CA TYR A 85 -19.17 2.35 23.05
C TYR A 85 -20.31 2.13 22.05
N ASP A 86 -20.58 0.87 21.68
CA ASP A 86 -21.67 0.50 20.77
C ASP A 86 -23.05 0.82 21.35
N MET A 87 -23.19 0.73 22.68
CA MET A 87 -24.38 1.18 23.43
C MET A 87 -24.43 2.70 23.64
N ILE A 88 -23.52 3.49 23.06
CA ILE A 88 -23.44 4.96 23.17
C ILE A 88 -23.20 5.43 24.63
N ASN A 89 -22.79 4.53 25.52
CA ASN A 89 -22.45 4.86 26.89
C ASN A 89 -20.96 5.20 27.01
N TYR A 90 -20.58 6.35 26.44
CA TYR A 90 -19.19 6.79 26.34
C TYR A 90 -18.48 6.92 27.69
N LYS A 91 -19.23 7.26 28.76
CA LYS A 91 -18.68 7.36 30.11
C LYS A 91 -18.20 6.00 30.62
N GLN A 92 -19.00 4.95 30.45
CA GLN A 92 -18.57 3.59 30.83
C GLN A 92 -17.52 3.04 29.88
N ALA A 93 -17.64 3.32 28.58
CA ALA A 93 -16.63 2.92 27.59
C ALA A 93 -15.24 3.47 27.96
N ALA A 94 -15.14 4.78 28.22
CA ALA A 94 -13.90 5.43 28.62
C ALA A 94 -13.30 4.82 29.89
N TYR A 95 -14.13 4.59 30.92
CA TYR A 95 -13.69 3.94 32.16
C TYR A 95 -13.03 2.58 31.90
N TYR A 96 -13.64 1.74 31.05
CA TYR A 96 -13.10 0.41 30.75
C TYR A 96 -11.87 0.45 29.82
N TYR A 97 -11.79 1.42 28.91
CA TYR A 97 -10.56 1.63 28.12
C TYR A 97 -9.40 2.13 28.99
N GLU A 98 -9.65 3.01 29.95
CA GLU A 98 -8.64 3.44 30.93
C GLU A 98 -8.16 2.25 31.77
N LYS A 99 -9.06 1.36 32.22
CA LYS A 99 -8.69 0.11 32.89
C LYS A 99 -7.85 -0.81 32.02
N ALA A 100 -8.17 -0.93 30.74
CA ALA A 100 -7.36 -1.70 29.80
C ALA A 100 -5.93 -1.14 29.67
N MET A 101 -5.79 0.20 29.64
CA MET A 101 -4.48 0.88 29.59
C MET A 101 -3.69 0.75 30.90
N GLU A 102 -4.37 0.71 32.05
CA GLU A 102 -3.72 0.43 33.34
C GLU A 102 -3.13 -0.99 33.37
N CYS A 103 -3.85 -1.96 32.78
CA CYS A 103 -3.41 -3.35 32.72
C CYS A 103 -2.30 -3.58 31.69
N ASP A 104 -2.44 -3.02 30.48
CA ASP A 104 -1.42 -3.07 29.43
C ASP A 104 -1.30 -1.72 28.70
N PRO A 105 -0.29 -0.91 29.08
CA PRO A 105 0.01 0.36 28.40
C PRO A 105 0.46 0.21 26.93
N LYS A 106 0.79 -1.01 26.47
CA LYS A 106 1.18 -1.28 25.07
C LYS A 106 0.00 -1.77 24.22
N LEU A 107 -1.20 -1.88 24.78
CA LEU A 107 -2.38 -2.21 24.01
C LEU A 107 -2.87 -0.96 23.25
N LYS A 108 -2.78 -0.96 21.92
CA LYS A 108 -3.12 0.20 21.07
C LYS A 108 -4.62 0.52 20.97
N TYR A 109 -5.49 -0.48 21.09
CA TYR A 109 -6.93 -0.34 20.81
C TYR A 109 -7.64 0.63 21.78
N PRO A 110 -7.40 0.60 23.11
CA PRO A 110 -7.97 1.56 24.04
C PRO A 110 -7.65 3.02 23.69
N TYR A 111 -6.40 3.32 23.32
CA TYR A 111 -6.01 4.68 22.92
C TYR A 111 -6.80 5.14 21.69
N TYR A 112 -6.88 4.30 20.65
CA TYR A 112 -7.70 4.62 19.46
C TYR A 112 -9.17 4.85 19.83
N ASN A 113 -9.76 3.99 20.66
CA ASN A 113 -11.16 4.10 21.03
C ASN A 113 -11.46 5.33 21.92
N LEU A 114 -10.54 5.70 22.82
CA LEU A 114 -10.62 6.96 23.58
C LEU A 114 -10.50 8.18 22.67
N GLY A 115 -9.67 8.09 21.62
CA GLY A 115 -9.60 9.10 20.57
C GLY A 115 -10.96 9.31 19.88
N LEU A 116 -11.63 8.22 19.51
CA LEU A 116 -12.98 8.27 18.92
C LEU A 116 -14.01 8.90 19.87
N ILE A 117 -13.96 8.56 21.18
CA ILE A 117 -14.83 9.17 22.19
C ILE A 117 -14.56 10.69 22.28
N ALA A 118 -13.28 11.08 22.36
CA ALA A 118 -12.91 12.49 22.42
C ALA A 118 -13.38 13.28 21.19
N GLU A 119 -13.35 12.69 19.99
CA GLU A 119 -13.95 13.29 18.79
C GLU A 119 -15.47 13.51 18.92
N LYS A 120 -16.22 12.51 19.43
CA LYS A 120 -17.67 12.64 19.65
C LYS A 120 -18.00 13.75 20.64
N GLU A 121 -17.13 13.97 21.62
CA GLU A 121 -17.23 15.04 22.61
C GLU A 121 -16.63 16.38 22.12
N LYS A 122 -16.16 16.44 20.87
CA LYS A 122 -15.51 17.61 20.25
C LYS A 122 -14.20 18.06 20.93
N ARG A 123 -13.56 17.19 21.71
CA ARG A 123 -12.26 17.42 22.35
C ARG A 123 -11.11 17.04 21.42
N MET A 124 -10.94 17.79 20.33
CA MET A 124 -10.01 17.43 19.24
C MET A 124 -8.54 17.32 19.69
N ASN A 125 -8.10 18.17 20.60
CA ASN A 125 -6.73 18.10 21.15
C ASN A 125 -6.47 16.80 21.93
N ASP A 126 -7.47 16.32 22.67
CA ASP A 126 -7.33 15.07 23.42
C ASP A 126 -7.40 13.88 22.46
N ALA A 127 -8.29 13.93 21.47
CA ALA A 127 -8.37 12.90 20.43
C ALA A 127 -7.03 12.70 19.72
N LYS A 128 -6.39 13.81 19.32
CA LYS A 128 -5.07 13.79 18.69
C LYS A 128 -4.01 13.16 19.59
N LYS A 129 -3.96 13.51 20.88
CA LYS A 129 -3.00 12.90 21.83
C LYS A 129 -3.19 11.40 21.94
N PHE A 130 -4.45 10.94 22.05
CA PHE A 130 -4.74 9.51 22.11
C PHE A 130 -4.34 8.79 20.82
N TYR A 131 -4.60 9.38 19.65
CA TYR A 131 -4.15 8.86 18.37
C TYR A 131 -2.63 8.82 18.23
N GLU A 132 -1.93 9.86 18.64
CA GLU A 132 -0.46 9.88 18.66
C GLU A 132 0.08 8.75 19.55
N LYS A 133 -0.51 8.50 20.73
CA LYS A 133 -0.16 7.35 21.57
C LYS A 133 -0.44 6.00 20.91
N ALA A 134 -1.56 5.85 20.21
CA ALA A 134 -1.83 4.62 19.46
C ALA A 134 -0.79 4.37 18.36
N LEU A 135 -0.30 5.42 17.69
CA LEU A 135 0.74 5.33 16.65
C LEU A 135 2.15 5.16 17.21
N GLU A 136 2.46 5.68 18.40
CA GLU A 136 3.71 5.39 19.11
C GLU A 136 3.84 3.88 19.38
N ILE A 137 2.72 3.22 19.68
CA ILE A 137 2.65 1.78 19.92
C ILE A 137 2.67 0.99 18.59
N ASP A 138 1.87 1.40 17.62
CA ASP A 138 1.79 0.77 16.29
C ASP A 138 1.73 1.81 15.16
N PRO A 139 2.89 2.09 14.52
CA PRO A 139 2.97 3.00 13.38
C PRO A 139 2.23 2.52 12.13
N THR A 140 1.74 1.28 12.07
CA THR A 140 1.01 0.73 10.92
C THR A 140 -0.51 0.81 11.08
N TYR A 141 -1.00 1.46 12.14
CA TYR A 141 -2.42 1.47 12.45
C TYR A 141 -3.22 2.47 11.57
N GLY A 142 -3.55 2.06 10.34
CA GLY A 142 -4.17 2.91 9.33
C GLY A 142 -5.47 3.63 9.75
N ARG A 143 -6.26 3.03 10.64
CA ARG A 143 -7.47 3.67 11.19
C ARG A 143 -7.16 4.96 11.97
N VAL A 144 -6.02 5.01 12.65
CA VAL A 144 -5.60 6.17 13.42
C VAL A 144 -5.19 7.31 12.50
N TYR A 145 -4.44 7.01 11.44
CA TYR A 145 -4.12 8.00 10.40
C TYR A 145 -5.39 8.57 9.75
N ASN A 146 -6.40 7.74 9.50
CA ASN A 146 -7.69 8.25 9.03
C ASN A 146 -8.35 9.20 10.04
N GLY A 147 -8.36 8.86 11.33
CA GLY A 147 -8.87 9.74 12.40
C GLY A 147 -8.13 11.08 12.48
N LEU A 148 -6.80 11.06 12.46
CA LEU A 148 -5.98 12.28 12.40
C LEU A 148 -6.26 13.10 11.14
N GLY A 149 -6.44 12.44 9.99
CA GLY A 149 -6.81 13.09 8.74
C GLY A 149 -8.15 13.82 8.84
N ILE A 150 -9.15 13.23 9.51
CA ILE A 150 -10.46 13.87 9.76
C ILE A 150 -10.30 15.10 10.65
N ILE A 151 -9.49 15.02 11.70
CA ILE A 151 -9.18 16.17 12.57
C ILE A 151 -8.57 17.32 11.74
N TYR A 152 -7.53 17.04 10.96
CA TYR A 152 -6.89 18.07 10.12
C TYR A 152 -7.81 18.60 9.02
N TYR A 153 -8.70 17.77 8.47
CA TYR A 153 -9.70 18.21 7.51
C TYR A 153 -10.67 19.21 8.13
N ASN A 154 -11.12 18.96 9.36
CA ASN A 154 -12.00 19.88 10.10
C ASN A 154 -11.28 21.17 10.51
N GLU A 155 -9.96 21.14 10.66
CA GLU A 155 -9.10 22.33 10.83
C GLU A 155 -8.80 23.05 9.51
N GLU A 156 -9.40 22.62 8.39
CA GLU A 156 -9.14 23.10 7.03
C GLU A 156 -7.67 22.96 6.56
N ASN A 157 -6.88 22.15 7.28
CA ASN A 157 -5.50 21.83 6.93
C ASN A 157 -5.46 20.63 5.96
N TYR A 158 -5.89 20.88 4.72
CA TYR A 158 -6.06 19.84 3.71
C TYR A 158 -4.76 19.12 3.33
N ASP A 159 -3.61 19.79 3.43
CA ASP A 159 -2.32 19.16 3.12
C ASP A 159 -1.95 18.09 4.14
N LYS A 160 -2.08 18.39 5.44
CA LYS A 160 -1.89 17.40 6.50
C LYS A 160 -2.96 16.32 6.47
N ALA A 161 -4.21 16.67 6.17
CA ALA A 161 -5.28 15.70 6.03
C ALA A 161 -4.95 14.69 4.92
N MET A 162 -4.53 15.18 3.75
CA MET A 162 -4.13 14.36 2.61
C MET A 162 -2.93 13.45 2.94
N GLU A 163 -1.91 13.97 3.63
CA GLU A 163 -0.76 13.16 4.06
C GLU A 163 -1.21 11.99 4.96
N ASN A 164 -2.08 12.27 5.94
CA ASN A 164 -2.59 11.26 6.85
C ASN A 164 -3.48 10.23 6.12
N TYR A 165 -4.37 10.66 5.23
CA TYR A 165 -5.18 9.72 4.44
C TYR A 165 -4.33 8.84 3.52
N LYS A 166 -3.27 9.38 2.91
CA LYS A 166 -2.32 8.58 2.12
C LYS A 166 -1.58 7.56 2.97
N LYS A 167 -1.10 7.93 4.16
CA LYS A 167 -0.51 6.99 5.14
C LYS A 167 -1.50 5.91 5.57
N ALA A 168 -2.78 6.26 5.75
CA ALA A 168 -3.83 5.29 6.06
C ALA A 168 -4.01 4.28 4.92
N ILE A 169 -3.95 4.73 3.66
CA ILE A 169 -4.03 3.85 2.47
C ILE A 169 -2.78 2.98 2.36
N GLU A 170 -1.59 3.54 2.56
CA GLU A 170 -0.32 2.81 2.49
C GLU A 170 -0.26 1.67 3.51
N THR A 171 -0.68 1.96 4.75
CA THR A 171 -0.64 1.00 5.85
C THR A 171 -1.84 0.04 5.85
N THR A 172 -3.00 0.46 5.34
CA THR A 172 -4.20 -0.37 5.26
C THR A 172 -4.99 -0.08 3.97
N PRO A 173 -4.56 -0.65 2.82
CA PRO A 173 -5.18 -0.37 1.52
C PRO A 173 -6.66 -0.76 1.41
N THR A 174 -7.11 -1.70 2.26
CA THR A 174 -8.50 -2.19 2.33
C THR A 174 -9.42 -1.28 3.14
N LEU A 175 -8.90 -0.20 3.74
CA LEU A 175 -9.71 0.76 4.48
C LEU A 175 -10.36 1.73 3.49
N VAL A 176 -11.69 1.73 3.39
CA VAL A 176 -12.42 2.55 2.40
C VAL A 176 -12.44 4.05 2.74
N TYR A 177 -12.50 4.39 4.04
CA TYR A 177 -12.74 5.77 4.49
C TYR A 177 -11.71 6.81 3.98
N PRO A 178 -10.39 6.53 3.98
CA PRO A 178 -9.39 7.46 3.44
C PRO A 178 -9.62 7.85 1.98
N TYR A 179 -10.01 6.90 1.11
CA TYR A 179 -10.28 7.18 -0.29
C TYR A 179 -11.45 8.16 -0.45
N TYR A 180 -12.53 7.91 0.28
CA TYR A 180 -13.69 8.79 0.32
C TYR A 180 -13.32 10.18 0.90
N ASN A 181 -12.55 10.23 1.98
CA ASN A 181 -12.17 11.50 2.60
C ASN A 181 -11.23 12.33 1.71
N ILE A 182 -10.37 11.69 0.91
CA ILE A 182 -9.58 12.38 -0.13
C ILE A 182 -10.50 12.97 -1.20
N ALA A 183 -11.54 12.25 -1.63
CA ALA A 183 -12.52 12.78 -2.58
C ALA A 183 -13.19 14.05 -2.03
N LEU A 184 -13.54 14.08 -0.74
CA LEU A 184 -14.09 15.28 -0.09
C LEU A 184 -13.13 16.47 -0.12
N ILE A 185 -11.81 16.25 -0.03
CA ILE A 185 -10.83 17.33 -0.17
C ILE A 185 -10.85 17.91 -1.59
N TYR A 186 -10.89 17.07 -2.62
CA TYR A 186 -10.97 17.53 -4.00
C TYR A 186 -12.29 18.25 -4.31
N ASP A 187 -13.39 17.77 -3.72
CA ASP A 187 -14.71 18.38 -3.84
C ASP A 187 -14.71 19.81 -3.27
N ARG A 188 -14.12 20.00 -2.09
CA ARG A 188 -13.91 21.33 -1.49
C ARG A 188 -13.05 22.26 -2.34
N LYS A 189 -12.12 21.71 -3.12
CA LYS A 189 -11.27 22.47 -4.05
C LYS A 189 -11.94 22.73 -5.41
N GLY A 190 -13.13 22.17 -5.65
CA GLY A 190 -13.84 22.27 -6.94
C GLY A 190 -13.25 21.39 -8.04
N ASP A 191 -12.38 20.44 -7.71
CA ASP A 191 -11.74 19.54 -8.67
C ASP A 191 -12.61 18.30 -8.88
N VAL A 192 -13.63 18.47 -9.71
CA VAL A 192 -14.67 17.44 -9.97
C VAL A 192 -14.08 16.14 -10.52
N GLU A 193 -13.07 16.22 -11.37
CA GLU A 193 -12.44 15.04 -11.98
C GLU A 193 -11.77 14.16 -10.92
N ASN A 194 -10.96 14.77 -10.04
CA ASN A 194 -10.34 14.03 -8.95
C ASN A 194 -11.37 13.56 -7.92
N THR A 195 -12.41 14.33 -7.62
CA THR A 195 -13.50 13.88 -6.74
C THR A 195 -14.13 12.57 -7.23
N LYS A 196 -14.53 12.52 -8.52
CA LYS A 196 -15.10 11.32 -9.12
C LYS A 196 -14.12 10.14 -9.07
N LEU A 197 -12.87 10.38 -9.42
CA LEU A 197 -11.80 9.37 -9.38
C LEU A 197 -11.67 8.72 -8.00
N TRP A 198 -11.63 9.53 -6.94
CA TRP A 198 -11.45 9.04 -5.58
C TRP A 198 -12.69 8.36 -5.01
N TYR A 199 -13.91 8.80 -5.37
CA TYR A 199 -15.12 8.03 -5.09
C TYR A 199 -15.12 6.67 -5.80
N LYS A 200 -14.72 6.60 -7.07
CA LYS A 200 -14.57 5.32 -7.79
C LYS A 200 -13.54 4.40 -7.12
N LYS A 201 -12.43 4.95 -6.61
CA LYS A 201 -11.46 4.18 -5.81
C LYS A 201 -12.05 3.64 -4.51
N ALA A 202 -12.84 4.44 -3.79
CA ALA A 202 -13.54 3.98 -2.60
C ALA A 202 -14.48 2.80 -2.92
N LEU A 203 -15.25 2.88 -4.01
CA LEU A 203 -16.14 1.80 -4.45
C LEU A 203 -15.40 0.56 -4.97
N LYS A 204 -14.16 0.70 -5.42
CA LYS A 204 -13.31 -0.45 -5.77
C LYS A 204 -12.89 -1.25 -4.53
N VAL A 205 -12.72 -0.55 -3.39
CA VAL A 205 -12.40 -1.18 -2.09
C VAL A 205 -13.64 -1.78 -1.46
N ASP A 206 -14.74 -1.03 -1.44
CA ASP A 206 -16.05 -1.49 -0.97
C ASP A 206 -17.14 -1.04 -1.95
N PRO A 207 -17.61 -1.95 -2.84
CA PRO A 207 -18.64 -1.64 -3.83
C PRO A 207 -19.98 -1.21 -3.24
N LYS A 208 -20.22 -1.45 -1.94
CA LYS A 208 -21.47 -1.11 -1.25
C LYS A 208 -21.31 0.14 -0.38
N TYR A 209 -20.19 0.85 -0.48
CA TYR A 209 -19.94 2.03 0.35
C TYR A 209 -20.84 3.21 -0.06
N GLU A 210 -21.99 3.32 0.62
CA GLU A 210 -23.04 4.30 0.32
C GLU A 210 -22.57 5.76 0.17
N PRO A 211 -21.66 6.29 1.01
CA PRO A 211 -21.26 7.69 0.90
C PRO A 211 -20.61 8.01 -0.45
N ALA A 212 -19.78 7.12 -0.99
CA ALA A 212 -19.18 7.31 -2.31
C ALA A 212 -20.19 7.13 -3.45
N MET A 213 -21.16 6.21 -3.32
CA MET A 213 -22.24 6.07 -4.31
C MET A 213 -23.06 7.36 -4.42
N LYS A 214 -23.54 7.87 -3.27
CA LYS A 214 -24.30 9.14 -3.22
C LYS A 214 -23.48 10.32 -3.74
N GLY A 215 -22.18 10.36 -3.43
CA GLY A 215 -21.27 11.38 -3.93
C GLY A 215 -21.16 11.38 -5.46
N LEU A 216 -21.11 10.20 -6.09
CA LEU A 216 -21.09 10.08 -7.55
C LEU A 216 -22.43 10.41 -8.21
N GLU A 217 -23.55 9.98 -7.61
CA GLU A 217 -24.90 10.33 -8.07
C GLU A 217 -25.12 11.84 -8.09
N ALA A 218 -24.67 12.54 -7.03
CA ALA A 218 -24.74 14.00 -6.94
C ALA A 218 -23.93 14.70 -8.06
N LEU A 219 -22.90 14.03 -8.58
CA LEU A 219 -22.07 14.51 -9.70
C LEU A 219 -22.57 14.02 -11.07
N GLY A 220 -23.76 13.43 -11.13
CA GLY A 220 -24.40 12.95 -12.37
C GLY A 220 -23.87 11.63 -12.91
N GLU A 221 -23.09 10.87 -12.12
CA GLU A 221 -22.59 9.55 -12.49
C GLU A 221 -23.53 8.46 -11.97
N ASN A 222 -23.67 7.34 -12.71
CA ASN A 222 -24.43 6.19 -12.25
C ASN A 222 -23.52 5.18 -11.53
N PRO A 223 -23.65 4.96 -10.20
CA PRO A 223 -22.81 4.02 -9.48
C PRO A 223 -22.97 2.57 -9.95
N ALA A 224 -24.12 2.21 -10.52
CA ALA A 224 -24.38 0.86 -11.02
C ALA A 224 -23.49 0.49 -12.21
N ASN A 225 -23.09 1.48 -13.03
CA ASN A 225 -22.14 1.26 -14.13
C ASN A 225 -20.75 0.88 -13.63
N ILE A 226 -20.38 1.17 -12.38
CA ILE A 226 -19.05 0.86 -11.82
C ILE A 226 -18.91 -0.64 -11.52
N SER A 227 -20.03 -1.36 -11.39
CA SER A 227 -20.06 -2.82 -11.20
C SER A 227 -19.94 -3.63 -12.50
N THR A 228 -20.14 -2.99 -13.66
CA THR A 228 -20.19 -3.64 -14.99
C THR A 228 -19.28 -3.00 -16.02
N GLU A 229 -18.84 -1.77 -15.80
CA GLU A 229 -17.63 -1.24 -16.39
C GLU A 229 -16.46 -1.80 -15.56
N SER A 230 -15.73 -2.75 -16.15
CA SER A 230 -14.28 -2.63 -16.10
C SER A 230 -13.99 -1.20 -16.51
N VAL A 231 -13.85 -0.32 -15.51
CA VAL A 231 -13.43 1.05 -15.73
C VAL A 231 -12.09 0.93 -16.43
N ASN A 232 -12.14 0.97 -17.76
CA ASN A 232 -11.04 1.24 -18.66
C ASN A 232 -10.65 2.69 -18.43
N THR A 233 -10.16 2.97 -17.24
CA THR A 233 -9.24 4.04 -16.93
C THR A 233 -8.23 3.46 -15.94
N GLU A 234 -7.31 2.66 -16.51
CA GLU A 234 -5.94 2.53 -16.00
C GLU A 234 -5.18 3.86 -16.16
N GLU A 235 -5.77 4.98 -15.72
CA GLU A 235 -5.06 6.24 -15.54
C GLU A 235 -5.22 6.69 -14.08
N ASN A 236 -4.18 6.38 -13.31
CA ASN A 236 -3.72 7.06 -12.10
C ASN A 236 -4.64 7.02 -10.86
N ILE A 237 -4.46 6.03 -9.98
CA ILE A 237 -3.47 6.01 -8.88
C ILE A 237 -3.60 4.60 -8.28
N SER A 238 -3.18 3.58 -9.02
CA SER A 238 -2.06 2.80 -8.48
C SER A 238 -0.86 3.71 -8.71
N GLU A 239 0.02 3.91 -7.73
CA GLU A 239 1.35 4.38 -8.06
C GLU A 239 1.84 3.49 -9.20
N ASP A 240 2.04 4.05 -10.39
CA ASP A 240 2.54 3.30 -11.53
C ASP A 240 3.76 2.55 -11.03
N ILE A 241 3.75 1.21 -11.08
CA ILE A 241 4.84 0.42 -10.52
C ILE A 241 6.20 0.83 -11.11
N LEU A 242 6.19 1.33 -12.35
CA LEU A 242 7.37 1.88 -13.01
C LEU A 242 7.76 3.25 -12.46
N GLU A 243 6.81 4.15 -12.13
CA GLU A 243 7.09 5.42 -11.44
C GLU A 243 7.38 5.24 -9.94
N ARG A 244 6.95 4.13 -9.32
CA ARG A 244 7.27 3.79 -7.92
C ARG A 244 8.74 3.44 -7.75
N TYR A 245 9.31 2.72 -8.72
CA TYR A 245 10.70 2.26 -8.69
C TYR A 245 11.62 3.05 -9.64
N GLY A 246 11.08 4.05 -10.31
CA GLY A 246 11.75 4.79 -11.37
C GLY A 246 11.19 6.18 -11.59
N ARG A 247 11.53 6.80 -12.71
CA ARG A 247 11.06 8.13 -13.10
C ARG A 247 10.71 8.14 -14.58
N ASN A 248 9.58 8.77 -14.91
CA ASN A 248 9.15 8.95 -16.29
C ASN A 248 9.85 10.18 -16.90
N LEU A 249 10.83 9.94 -17.78
CA LEU A 249 11.61 11.01 -18.40
C LEU A 249 10.77 11.82 -19.38
N ASN A 250 9.81 11.21 -20.08
CA ASN A 250 8.91 11.96 -20.97
C ASN A 250 8.06 12.96 -20.18
N LYS A 251 7.58 12.58 -19.00
CA LYS A 251 6.85 13.46 -18.08
C LYS A 251 7.73 14.61 -17.59
N MET A 252 8.96 14.30 -17.16
CA MET A 252 9.93 15.33 -16.77
C MET A 252 10.28 16.28 -17.92
N ALA A 253 10.34 15.78 -19.16
CA ALA A 253 10.56 16.60 -20.35
C ALA A 253 9.37 17.54 -20.62
N LYS A 254 8.13 17.05 -20.54
CA LYS A 254 6.90 17.87 -20.65
C LYS A 254 6.85 18.96 -19.60
N GLU A 255 7.33 18.66 -18.39
CA GLU A 255 7.41 19.61 -17.27
C GLU A 255 8.60 20.59 -17.35
N GLY A 256 9.45 20.47 -18.38
CA GLY A 256 10.63 21.32 -18.55
C GLY A 256 11.74 21.08 -17.52
N LYS A 257 11.76 19.91 -16.87
CA LYS A 257 12.72 19.55 -15.82
C LYS A 257 14.01 18.91 -16.32
N LEU A 258 14.04 18.46 -17.59
CA LEU A 258 15.23 17.86 -18.19
C LEU A 258 16.14 18.92 -18.81
N PHE A 259 17.45 18.71 -18.72
CA PHE A 259 18.43 19.59 -19.36
C PHE A 259 18.44 19.40 -20.87
N GLU A 260 18.76 20.47 -21.59
CA GLU A 260 18.96 20.38 -23.04
C GLU A 260 20.32 19.73 -23.33
N PRO A 261 20.34 18.60 -24.05
CA PRO A 261 21.60 17.94 -24.37
C PRO A 261 22.35 18.76 -25.45
N ILE A 262 23.46 19.37 -25.05
CA ILE A 262 24.34 20.10 -25.97
C ILE A 262 25.19 19.09 -26.74
N GLU A 263 25.15 19.15 -28.08
CA GLU A 263 25.99 18.36 -29.00
C GLU A 263 25.87 16.82 -28.90
N ARG A 264 24.71 16.26 -28.49
CA ARG A 264 24.49 14.79 -28.39
C ARG A 264 23.61 14.18 -29.48
N GLU A 265 23.46 14.91 -30.58
CA GLU A 265 22.56 14.56 -31.68
C GLU A 265 22.85 13.19 -32.32
N LYS A 266 24.14 12.88 -32.52
CA LYS A 266 24.58 11.64 -33.16
C LYS A 266 24.37 10.44 -32.25
N GLU A 267 24.61 10.60 -30.96
CA GLU A 267 24.42 9.56 -29.96
C GLU A 267 22.93 9.22 -29.80
N ILE A 268 22.06 10.23 -29.71
CA ILE A 268 20.61 10.02 -29.65
C ILE A 268 20.11 9.30 -30.91
N GLN A 269 20.59 9.72 -32.09
CA GLN A 269 20.25 9.07 -33.35
C GLN A 269 20.70 7.61 -33.39
N SER A 270 21.92 7.32 -32.91
CA SER A 270 22.43 5.94 -32.83
C SER A 270 21.59 5.06 -31.89
N VAL A 271 21.13 5.60 -30.76
CA VAL A 271 20.22 4.90 -29.84
C VAL A 271 18.89 4.55 -30.52
N LEU A 272 18.27 5.50 -31.23
CA LEU A 272 17.03 5.27 -31.99
C LEU A 272 17.19 4.16 -33.04
N GLU A 273 18.29 4.18 -33.80
CA GLU A 273 18.56 3.19 -34.84
C GLU A 273 18.76 1.78 -34.27
N ILE A 274 19.41 1.66 -33.11
CA ILE A 274 19.59 0.38 -32.44
C ILE A 274 18.24 -0.13 -31.93
N LEU A 275 17.45 0.71 -31.25
CA LEU A 275 16.14 0.35 -30.69
C LEU A 275 15.14 -0.09 -31.77
N TYR A 276 15.23 0.46 -32.97
CA TYR A 276 14.33 0.13 -34.09
C TYR A 276 14.56 -1.29 -34.66
N LYS A 277 15.71 -1.93 -34.38
CA LYS A 277 15.99 -3.29 -34.87
C LYS A 277 15.04 -4.30 -34.23
N ARG A 278 14.62 -5.33 -34.98
CA ARG A 278 13.61 -6.31 -34.52
C ARG A 278 14.10 -7.31 -33.46
N ILE A 279 15.41 -7.60 -33.40
CA ILE A 279 16.00 -8.61 -32.48
C ILE A 279 17.36 -8.07 -31.98
N LYS A 280 17.65 -8.22 -30.67
CA LYS A 280 18.87 -7.74 -29.99
C LYS A 280 19.12 -6.23 -30.15
N ASN A 281 18.13 -5.44 -29.76
CA ASN A 281 18.02 -4.00 -30.00
C ASN A 281 18.26 -3.13 -28.76
N ASN A 282 19.06 -3.61 -27.80
CA ASN A 282 19.29 -2.92 -26.52
C ASN A 282 20.63 -2.16 -26.56
N PRO A 283 20.64 -0.83 -26.80
CA PRO A 283 21.88 -0.06 -26.83
C PRO A 283 22.52 0.03 -25.45
N ILE A 284 23.85 0.05 -25.41
CA ILE A 284 24.65 0.32 -24.21
C ILE A 284 25.50 1.55 -24.44
N LEU A 285 25.27 2.59 -23.62
CA LEU A 285 26.06 3.82 -23.59
C LEU A 285 27.30 3.61 -22.72
N ILE A 286 28.48 3.76 -23.32
CA ILE A 286 29.76 3.52 -22.65
C ILE A 286 30.55 4.83 -22.55
N GLY A 287 31.01 5.16 -21.34
CA GLY A 287 31.77 6.39 -21.11
C GLY A 287 32.16 6.57 -19.65
N HIS A 288 33.14 7.44 -19.38
CA HIS A 288 33.55 7.77 -18.01
C HIS A 288 32.37 8.29 -17.15
N PRO A 289 32.45 8.21 -15.81
CA PRO A 289 31.47 8.87 -14.94
C PRO A 289 31.36 10.36 -15.24
N GLY A 290 30.15 10.93 -15.18
CA GLY A 290 29.93 12.37 -15.36
C GLY A 290 29.99 12.90 -16.80
N VAL A 291 30.25 12.07 -17.81
CA VAL A 291 30.30 12.53 -19.23
C VAL A 291 28.93 12.79 -19.85
N GLY A 292 27.84 12.66 -19.10
CA GLY A 292 26.48 12.91 -19.59
C GLY A 292 25.88 11.76 -20.40
N LYS A 293 26.08 10.50 -19.99
CA LYS A 293 25.39 9.34 -20.60
C LYS A 293 23.87 9.45 -20.42
N THR A 294 23.43 9.80 -19.22
CA THR A 294 22.05 10.12 -18.86
C THR A 294 21.45 11.19 -19.78
N ALA A 295 22.23 12.24 -20.11
CA ALA A 295 21.78 13.34 -20.97
C ALA A 295 21.40 12.88 -22.39
N VAL A 296 22.01 11.80 -22.92
CA VAL A 296 21.61 11.21 -24.20
C VAL A 296 20.19 10.65 -24.11
N VAL A 297 19.85 10.00 -23.00
CA VAL A 297 18.54 9.38 -22.80
C VAL A 297 17.47 10.43 -22.46
N GLU A 298 17.82 11.44 -21.67
CA GLU A 298 16.97 12.62 -21.45
C GLU A 298 16.66 13.33 -22.77
N GLY A 299 17.67 13.46 -23.64
CA GLY A 299 17.53 13.98 -24.99
C GLY A 299 16.56 13.17 -25.86
N LEU A 300 16.65 11.85 -25.80
CA LEU A 300 15.71 10.96 -26.47
C LEU A 300 14.26 11.19 -25.97
N ALA A 301 14.05 11.23 -24.66
CA ALA A 301 12.73 11.47 -24.06
C ALA A 301 12.16 12.82 -24.52
N LYS A 302 12.99 13.87 -24.53
CA LYS A 302 12.61 15.20 -25.07
C LYS A 302 12.21 15.14 -26.54
N ARG A 303 12.97 14.46 -27.40
CA ARG A 303 12.59 14.30 -28.82
C ARG A 303 11.29 13.55 -29.02
N ILE A 304 11.00 12.55 -28.19
CA ILE A 304 9.72 11.84 -28.26
C ILE A 304 8.57 12.80 -27.93
N VAL A 305 8.69 13.57 -26.83
CA VAL A 305 7.68 14.58 -26.44
C VAL A 305 7.48 15.65 -27.51
N GLU A 306 8.56 16.08 -28.16
CA GLU A 306 8.52 17.07 -29.24
C GLU A 306 8.10 16.48 -30.60
N ASN A 307 7.78 15.18 -30.68
CA ASN A 307 7.50 14.45 -31.91
C ASN A 307 8.62 14.52 -32.96
N LYS A 308 9.87 14.71 -32.52
CA LYS A 308 11.11 14.70 -33.34
C LYS A 308 11.74 13.31 -33.43
N VAL A 309 10.91 12.28 -33.55
CA VAL A 309 11.31 10.88 -33.68
C VAL A 309 10.48 10.20 -34.78
N PRO A 310 10.95 9.08 -35.37
CA PRO A 310 10.14 8.27 -36.27
C PRO A 310 8.80 7.83 -35.65
N GLU A 311 7.79 7.56 -36.49
CA GLU A 311 6.42 7.21 -36.05
C GLU A 311 6.40 6.09 -35.01
N PHE A 312 7.27 5.09 -35.17
CA PHE A 312 7.40 3.96 -34.25
C PHE A 312 7.70 4.35 -32.79
N PHE A 313 8.29 5.51 -32.55
CA PHE A 313 8.72 5.97 -31.23
C PHE A 313 7.79 7.02 -30.61
N LYS A 314 6.82 7.56 -31.34
CA LYS A 314 5.98 8.67 -30.88
C LYS A 314 5.09 8.31 -29.69
N ASP A 315 4.67 7.06 -29.61
CA ASP A 315 3.84 6.52 -28.52
C ASP A 315 4.66 6.02 -27.33
N LYS A 316 6.00 6.08 -27.40
CA LYS A 316 6.89 5.46 -26.42
C LYS A 316 7.14 6.33 -25.19
N GLU A 317 7.26 5.68 -24.05
CA GLU A 317 7.65 6.29 -22.79
C GLU A 317 9.01 5.76 -22.36
N VAL A 318 9.91 6.66 -21.99
CA VAL A 318 11.24 6.36 -21.46
C VAL A 318 11.17 6.43 -19.94
N ILE A 319 11.35 5.28 -19.30
CA ILE A 319 11.35 5.16 -17.83
C ILE A 319 12.76 4.84 -17.36
N GLU A 320 13.33 5.69 -16.52
CA GLU A 320 14.56 5.39 -15.79
C GLU A 320 14.25 4.58 -14.54
N LEU A 321 14.82 3.38 -14.41
CA LEU A 321 14.67 2.56 -13.20
C LEU A 321 15.89 2.71 -12.29
N SER A 322 15.65 2.94 -11.01
CA SER A 322 16.71 2.99 -10.00
C SER A 322 16.84 1.65 -9.30
N ILE A 323 17.99 0.99 -9.50
CA ILE A 323 18.29 -0.30 -8.87
C ILE A 323 18.39 -0.15 -7.36
N GLY A 324 18.87 1.00 -6.87
CA GLY A 324 18.88 1.33 -5.44
C GLY A 324 17.47 1.30 -4.82
N ASN A 325 16.47 1.83 -5.53
CA ASN A 325 15.07 1.82 -5.07
C ASN A 325 14.44 0.41 -5.10
N LEU A 326 14.90 -0.46 -6.01
CA LEU A 326 14.45 -1.85 -6.05
C LEU A 326 14.90 -2.65 -4.83
N ILE A 327 16.12 -2.35 -4.34
CA ILE A 327 16.77 -3.02 -3.21
C ILE A 327 16.37 -2.36 -1.86
N ALA A 328 15.99 -1.09 -1.87
CA ALA A 328 15.57 -0.37 -0.67
C ALA A 328 14.34 -1.02 -0.01
N GLY A 329 14.40 -1.20 1.32
CA GLY A 329 13.29 -1.69 2.14
C GLY A 329 12.98 -3.19 2.03
N THR A 330 13.79 -4.01 1.36
CA THR A 330 13.59 -5.47 1.31
C THR A 330 14.50 -6.19 2.31
N THR A 331 13.91 -6.80 3.33
CA THR A 331 14.64 -7.64 4.31
C THR A 331 14.77 -9.10 3.83
N TYR A 332 13.97 -9.51 2.83
CA TYR A 332 13.87 -10.88 2.31
C TYR A 332 14.12 -10.94 0.80
N ARG A 333 14.99 -11.86 0.37
CA ARG A 333 15.36 -12.11 -1.05
C ARG A 333 14.14 -12.27 -1.98
N GLY A 334 13.12 -13.01 -1.56
CA GLY A 334 11.93 -13.28 -2.38
C GLY A 334 11.11 -12.03 -2.70
N GLN A 335 11.15 -10.99 -1.85
CA GLN A 335 10.43 -9.74 -2.10
C GLN A 335 11.07 -8.94 -3.24
N MET A 336 12.41 -8.92 -3.32
CA MET A 336 13.14 -8.26 -4.40
C MET A 336 12.90 -8.95 -5.75
N GLU A 337 12.97 -10.28 -5.79
CA GLU A 337 12.66 -11.06 -6.99
C GLU A 337 11.23 -10.81 -7.47
N GLN A 338 10.26 -10.75 -6.54
CA GLN A 338 8.87 -10.45 -6.90
C GLN A 338 8.72 -9.04 -7.50
N LYS A 339 9.33 -8.02 -6.89
CA LYS A 339 9.33 -6.65 -7.44
C LYS A 339 9.87 -6.60 -8.87
N VAL A 340 10.95 -7.31 -9.15
CA VAL A 340 11.57 -7.37 -10.48
C VAL A 340 10.65 -8.09 -11.47
N LYS A 341 9.97 -9.18 -11.07
CA LYS A 341 8.96 -9.84 -11.91
C LYS A 341 7.82 -8.89 -12.26
N ASP A 342 7.32 -8.16 -11.27
CA ASP A 342 6.18 -7.26 -11.47
C ASP A 342 6.55 -6.13 -12.47
N ILE A 343 7.77 -5.59 -12.38
CA ILE A 343 8.28 -4.61 -13.35
C ILE A 343 8.42 -5.20 -14.75
N ILE A 344 9.02 -6.39 -14.86
CA ILE A 344 9.16 -7.07 -16.16
C ILE A 344 7.78 -7.28 -16.79
N ASN A 345 6.82 -7.80 -16.02
CA ASN A 345 5.46 -8.04 -16.49
C ASN A 345 4.79 -6.75 -16.94
N GLU A 346 4.97 -5.65 -16.22
CA GLU A 346 4.38 -4.36 -16.59
C GLU A 346 4.97 -3.81 -17.90
N VAL A 347 6.29 -3.88 -18.08
CA VAL A 347 6.95 -3.44 -19.32
C VAL A 347 6.48 -4.28 -20.51
N VAL A 348 6.40 -5.61 -20.34
CA VAL A 348 5.91 -6.55 -21.35
C VAL A 348 4.44 -6.28 -21.70
N LYS A 349 3.61 -5.94 -20.70
CA LYS A 349 2.19 -5.60 -20.89
C LYS A 349 2.01 -4.31 -21.69
N ARG A 350 2.72 -3.24 -21.33
CA ARG A 350 2.53 -1.90 -21.91
C ARG A 350 3.02 -1.77 -23.35
N LYS A 351 4.08 -2.49 -23.75
CA LYS A 351 4.68 -2.49 -25.11
C LYS A 351 5.14 -1.13 -25.67
N ASN A 352 4.80 -0.02 -25.02
CA ASN A 352 5.24 1.32 -25.34
C ASN A 352 6.32 1.84 -24.38
N VAL A 353 6.82 1.01 -23.47
CA VAL A 353 7.87 1.41 -22.52
C VAL A 353 9.25 1.07 -23.04
N ILE A 354 10.19 2.02 -22.91
CA ILE A 354 11.63 1.87 -23.07
C ILE A 354 12.27 2.09 -21.70
N VAL A 355 13.00 1.11 -21.22
CA VAL A 355 13.61 1.15 -19.87
C VAL A 355 15.04 1.67 -19.95
N PHE A 356 15.40 2.64 -19.11
CA PHE A 356 16.77 3.11 -18.96
C PHE A 356 17.38 2.63 -17.64
N LEU A 357 18.63 2.15 -17.71
CA LEU A 357 19.41 1.59 -16.61
C LEU A 357 20.81 2.23 -16.59
N ASP A 358 21.01 3.30 -15.80
CA ASP A 358 22.25 4.11 -15.82
C ASP A 358 23.51 3.36 -15.30
N GLU A 359 23.29 2.34 -14.47
CA GLU A 359 24.34 1.47 -13.92
C GLU A 359 24.04 0.00 -14.23
N VAL A 360 23.84 -0.31 -15.52
CA VAL A 360 23.39 -1.65 -15.95
C VAL A 360 24.34 -2.77 -15.52
N HIS A 361 25.62 -2.46 -15.32
CA HIS A 361 26.62 -3.40 -14.81
C HIS A 361 26.31 -3.92 -13.40
N THR A 362 25.55 -3.19 -12.58
CA THR A 362 25.13 -3.67 -11.25
C THR A 362 24.17 -4.86 -11.35
N LEU A 363 23.43 -4.99 -12.46
CA LEU A 363 22.55 -6.13 -12.72
C LEU A 363 23.31 -7.38 -13.17
N VAL A 364 24.44 -7.20 -13.86
CA VAL A 364 25.21 -8.27 -14.49
C VAL A 364 26.43 -8.69 -13.66
N GLY A 365 27.05 -7.74 -12.97
CA GLY A 365 28.33 -7.89 -12.27
C GLY A 365 28.26 -8.27 -10.80
N ALA A 366 27.07 -8.39 -10.22
CA ALA A 366 26.88 -8.72 -8.80
C ALA A 366 27.27 -10.17 -8.39
N GLY A 367 27.85 -10.94 -9.32
CA GLY A 367 28.20 -12.36 -9.13
C GLY A 367 29.65 -12.66 -8.73
N SER A 368 30.57 -11.69 -8.61
CA SER A 368 31.99 -12.04 -8.39
C SER A 368 32.54 -11.87 -6.97
N THR A 369 31.86 -11.20 -6.05
CA THR A 369 32.31 -11.10 -4.64
C THR A 369 31.14 -10.68 -3.75
N SER A 370 30.85 -11.47 -2.71
CA SER A 370 29.80 -11.26 -1.68
C SER A 370 28.34 -11.62 -2.08
N GLY A 371 28.05 -12.91 -2.20
CA GLY A 371 26.94 -13.61 -1.52
C GLY A 371 25.47 -13.14 -1.52
N SER A 372 25.04 -12.03 -2.14
CA SER A 372 23.66 -11.53 -1.92
C SER A 372 22.85 -11.02 -3.13
N ASN A 373 23.44 -10.86 -4.33
CA ASN A 373 22.75 -10.18 -5.45
C ASN A 373 22.71 -10.99 -6.78
N MET A 374 22.66 -12.32 -6.72
CA MET A 374 22.52 -13.17 -7.91
C MET A 374 21.04 -13.51 -8.16
N ASP A 375 20.38 -12.82 -9.12
CA ASP A 375 19.54 -13.44 -10.17
C ASP A 375 18.74 -12.51 -11.11
N ILE A 376 18.81 -11.17 -11.00
CA ILE A 376 18.05 -10.28 -11.92
C ILE A 376 18.44 -10.49 -13.40
N ALA A 377 19.72 -10.67 -13.69
CA ALA A 377 20.18 -10.93 -15.05
C ALA A 377 19.57 -12.21 -15.66
N GLN A 378 19.38 -13.26 -14.86
CA GLN A 378 18.73 -14.49 -15.34
C GLN A 378 17.25 -14.27 -15.67
N MET A 379 16.57 -13.38 -14.93
CA MET A 379 15.17 -13.03 -15.15
C MET A 379 14.98 -12.14 -16.39
N LEU A 380 15.94 -11.25 -16.67
CA LEU A 380 15.89 -10.35 -17.83
C LEU A 380 16.30 -11.04 -19.14
N LYS A 381 17.23 -12.01 -19.11
CA LYS A 381 17.73 -12.69 -20.32
C LYS A 381 16.62 -13.17 -21.29
N PRO A 382 15.57 -13.89 -20.83
CA PRO A 382 14.51 -14.36 -21.73
C PRO A 382 13.73 -13.24 -22.42
N VAL A 383 13.34 -12.19 -21.67
CA VAL A 383 12.54 -11.08 -22.22
C VAL A 383 13.37 -10.18 -23.13
N LEU A 384 14.66 -9.99 -22.83
CA LEU A 384 15.60 -9.28 -23.70
C LEU A 384 15.83 -10.04 -25.01
N ALA A 385 15.97 -11.38 -24.95
CA ALA A 385 16.15 -12.20 -26.14
C ALA A 385 14.92 -12.20 -27.08
N ARG A 386 13.71 -12.11 -26.50
CA ARG A 386 12.45 -11.99 -27.26
C ARG A 386 12.14 -10.57 -27.73
N GLY A 387 12.88 -9.55 -27.26
CA GLY A 387 12.61 -8.14 -27.58
C GLY A 387 11.37 -7.57 -26.89
N GLU A 388 10.89 -8.22 -25.82
CA GLU A 388 9.70 -7.81 -25.05
C GLU A 388 10.02 -6.77 -23.97
N PHE A 389 11.31 -6.54 -23.72
CA PHE A 389 11.81 -5.57 -22.73
C PHE A 389 12.82 -4.64 -23.41
N PRO A 390 12.38 -3.61 -24.14
CA PRO A 390 13.29 -2.66 -24.78
C PRO A 390 14.04 -1.86 -23.72
N CYS A 391 15.37 -1.93 -23.72
CA CYS A 391 16.16 -1.20 -22.73
C CYS A 391 17.40 -0.50 -23.30
N ILE A 392 17.78 0.59 -22.63
CA ILE A 392 19.02 1.33 -22.83
C ILE A 392 19.84 1.15 -21.55
N GLY A 393 21.04 0.58 -21.67
CA GLY A 393 21.99 0.51 -20.55
C GLY A 393 22.99 1.65 -20.60
N ALA A 394 23.51 2.08 -19.45
CA ALA A 394 24.73 2.86 -19.37
C ALA A 394 25.72 2.24 -18.37
N THR A 395 27.01 2.39 -18.65
CA THR A 395 28.09 1.85 -17.81
C THR A 395 29.42 2.54 -18.15
N THR A 396 30.44 2.31 -17.33
CA THR A 396 31.81 2.77 -17.61
C THR A 396 32.55 1.80 -18.55
N PHE A 397 33.65 2.28 -19.15
CA PHE A 397 34.50 1.44 -19.99
C PHE A 397 35.04 0.22 -19.23
N GLU A 398 35.48 0.40 -17.97
CA GLU A 398 36.07 -0.68 -17.17
C GLU A 398 35.05 -1.77 -16.87
N GLU A 399 33.83 -1.38 -16.48
CA GLU A 399 32.73 -2.31 -16.21
C GLU A 399 32.24 -3.01 -17.47
N TYR A 400 32.14 -2.30 -18.59
CA TYR A 400 31.77 -2.89 -19.88
C TYR A 400 32.72 -4.01 -20.26
N ARG A 401 34.04 -3.76 -20.21
CA ARG A 401 35.06 -4.79 -20.48
C ARG A 401 34.97 -5.97 -19.51
N LYS A 402 34.66 -5.69 -18.25
CA LYS A 402 34.61 -6.72 -17.21
C LYS A 402 33.39 -7.63 -17.32
N TYR A 403 32.21 -7.07 -17.63
CA TYR A 403 30.93 -7.75 -17.47
C TYR A 403 30.13 -7.96 -18.77
N PHE A 404 30.45 -7.25 -19.86
CA PHE A 404 29.69 -7.31 -21.11
C PHE A 404 30.54 -7.71 -22.33
N GLU A 405 31.84 -7.41 -22.35
CA GLU A 405 32.72 -7.74 -23.50
C GLU A 405 33.10 -9.23 -23.58
N LYS A 406 32.91 -9.99 -22.49
CA LYS A 406 33.27 -11.42 -22.43
C LYS A 406 32.16 -12.38 -22.89
N ASP A 407 30.93 -11.86 -23.09
CA ASP A 407 29.77 -12.55 -23.67
C ASP A 407 29.53 -12.03 -25.10
#